data_AF-A0A934M3D1-F1
#
_entry.id   AF-A0A934M3D1-F1
#
_cell.length_a   1.000
_cell.length_b   1.000
_cell.length_c   1.000
_cell.angle_alpha   90.00
_cell.angle_beta   90.00
_cell.angle_gamma   90.00
#
_symmetry.space_group_name_H-M   'P 1'
#
loop_
_entity.id
_entity.type
_entity.pdbx_description
1 polymer ?
#
loop_
_entity_poly.entity_id
_entity_poly.type
_entity_poly.pdbx_seq_one_letter_code
_entity_poly.pdbx_strand_id
1 'polypeptide(L)'
;MEILIRNNDLKLQQNTMKVDIIQKPREFLLTELDENIYKNVSSISEEEVKEFFNTTTSTAIKCDDNLVKYINDSNCFLAEYYVNHKFYKEELYEYKIINGSIFYGCIDYSYKKGGIK
;
A
#
# COMPACT_ATOMS: atom_id res chain seq x y z
N MET A 1 34.10 1.72 40.81
CA MET A 1 32.64 1.59 41.04
C MET A 1 31.96 2.32 39.90
N GLU A 2 31.52 1.58 38.88
CA GLU A 2 30.84 2.17 37.72
C GLU A 2 29.33 2.18 37.98
N ILE A 3 28.74 3.37 37.95
CA ILE A 3 27.29 3.55 38.09
C ILE A 3 26.70 3.46 36.69
N LEU A 4 25.95 2.39 36.43
CA LEU A 4 25.14 2.26 35.22
C LEU A 4 23.99 3.26 35.26
N ILE A 5 24.14 4.38 34.54
CA ILE A 5 23.07 5.34 34.30
C ILE A 5 22.11 4.70 33.29
N ARG A 6 20.91 4.32 33.73
CA ARG A 6 19.83 3.90 32.82
C ARG A 6 19.34 5.13 32.07
N ASN A 7 19.64 5.23 30.78
CA ASN A 7 18.96 6.16 29.89
C ASN A 7 17.52 5.68 29.69
N ASN A 8 16.56 6.42 30.25
CA ASN A 8 15.14 6.23 29.98
C ASN A 8 14.84 6.81 28.59
N ASP A 9 14.91 5.98 27.56
CA ASP A 9 14.54 6.33 26.18
C ASP A 9 13.01 6.40 26.00
N LEU A 10 12.35 7.23 26.81
CA LEU A 10 10.92 7.57 26.68
C LEU A 10 10.58 8.08 25.26
N LYS A 11 11.56 8.66 24.55
CA LYS A 11 11.42 9.11 23.16
C LYS A 11 11.27 7.95 22.16
N LEU A 12 11.85 6.78 22.43
CA LEU A 12 11.74 5.60 21.57
C LEU A 12 10.31 5.01 21.65
N GLN A 13 9.73 4.98 22.86
CA GLN A 13 8.34 4.56 23.09
C GLN A 13 7.32 5.49 22.44
N GLN A 14 7.58 6.81 22.43
CA GLN A 14 6.70 7.78 21.78
C GLN A 14 6.65 7.64 20.25
N ASN A 15 7.74 7.20 19.61
CA ASN A 15 7.74 6.93 18.17
C ASN A 15 7.05 5.62 17.80
N THR A 16 7.07 4.61 18.66
CA THR A 16 6.36 3.33 18.44
C THR A 16 4.83 3.45 18.62
N MET A 17 4.37 4.49 19.31
CA MET A 17 2.94 4.77 19.53
C MET A 17 2.30 5.67 18.46
N LYS A 18 3.07 6.19 17.50
CA LYS A 18 2.50 6.97 16.41
C LYS A 18 1.83 6.02 15.42
N VAL A 19 0.52 5.87 15.55
CA VAL A 19 -0.33 5.28 14.52
C VAL A 19 -0.04 6.03 13.22
N ASP A 20 0.40 5.31 12.20
CA ASP A 20 0.60 5.88 10.87
C ASP A 20 -0.76 6.45 10.42
N ILE A 21 -0.80 7.75 10.12
CA ILE A 21 -2.06 8.47 9.82
C ILE A 21 -2.75 7.83 8.61
N ILE A 22 -1.97 7.17 7.75
CA ILE A 22 -2.47 6.47 6.56
C ILE A 22 -2.72 4.97 6.77
N GLN A 23 -2.56 4.42 7.98
CA GLN A 23 -2.79 2.99 8.22
C GLN A 23 -4.21 2.56 7.83
N LYS A 24 -5.21 3.29 8.34
CA LYS A 24 -6.62 3.00 8.04
C LYS A 24 -6.95 3.09 6.53
N PRO A 25 -6.62 4.20 5.82
CA PRO A 25 -6.89 4.26 4.38
C PRO A 25 -6.07 3.23 3.58
N ARG A 26 -4.87 2.86 4.03
CA ARG A 26 -4.08 1.78 3.41
C ARG A 26 -4.80 0.43 3.51
N GLU A 27 -5.21 0.03 4.71
CA GLU A 27 -5.91 -1.24 4.91
C GLU A 27 -7.22 -1.30 4.10
N PHE A 28 -7.97 -0.20 4.07
CA PHE A 28 -9.19 -0.13 3.28
C PHE A 28 -8.94 -0.24 1.77
N LEU A 29 -7.97 0.53 1.24
CA LEU A 29 -7.64 0.47 -0.20
C LEU A 29 -7.17 -0.91 -0.65
N LEU A 30 -6.34 -1.58 0.16
CA LEU A 30 -5.86 -2.92 -0.16
C LEU A 30 -6.98 -3.97 -0.04
N THR A 31 -7.91 -3.79 0.89
CA THR A 31 -9.09 -4.68 1.02
C THR A 31 -10.02 -4.52 -0.17
N GLU A 32 -10.32 -3.29 -0.59
CA GLU A 32 -11.14 -3.04 -1.79
C GLU A 32 -10.46 -3.55 -3.07
N LEU A 33 -9.13 -3.44 -3.14
CA LEU A 33 -8.34 -4.03 -4.22
C LEU A 33 -8.49 -5.54 -4.27
N ASP A 34 -8.32 -6.21 -3.13
CA ASP A 34 -8.53 -7.65 -3.02
C ASP A 34 -9.95 -8.03 -3.44
N GLU A 35 -10.97 -7.40 -2.87
CA GLU A 35 -12.36 -7.68 -3.21
C GLU A 35 -12.65 -7.51 -4.70
N ASN A 36 -12.08 -6.48 -5.33
CA ASN A 36 -12.23 -6.25 -6.76
C ASN A 36 -11.62 -7.40 -7.57
N ILE A 37 -10.44 -7.88 -7.19
CA ILE A 37 -9.79 -9.01 -7.84
C ILE A 37 -10.65 -10.27 -7.66
N TYR A 38 -10.98 -10.66 -6.43
CA TYR A 38 -11.75 -11.89 -6.14
C TYR A 38 -13.14 -11.92 -6.80
N LYS A 39 -13.76 -10.75 -7.05
CA LYS A 39 -15.07 -10.68 -7.73
C LYS A 39 -14.98 -10.85 -9.24
N ASN A 40 -13.82 -10.57 -9.85
CA ASN A 40 -13.69 -10.49 -11.30
C ASN A 40 -12.81 -11.58 -11.91
N VAL A 41 -11.94 -12.24 -11.13
CA VAL A 41 -11.12 -13.36 -11.61
C VAL A 41 -11.75 -14.71 -11.24
N SER A 42 -11.63 -15.69 -12.12
CA SER A 42 -12.18 -17.04 -11.89
C SER A 42 -11.25 -17.86 -10.99
N SER A 43 -9.94 -17.65 -11.10
CA SER A 43 -8.93 -18.21 -10.22
C SER A 43 -7.89 -17.14 -9.85
N ILE A 44 -7.31 -17.28 -8.66
CA ILE A 44 -6.29 -16.35 -8.17
C ILE A 44 -4.94 -16.89 -8.62
N SER A 45 -4.57 -16.54 -9.84
CA SER A 45 -3.29 -16.83 -10.47
C SER A 45 -2.62 -15.55 -10.95
N GLU A 46 -1.29 -15.55 -11.07
CA GLU A 46 -0.55 -14.34 -11.45
C GLU A 46 -0.92 -13.88 -12.87
N GLU A 47 -1.16 -14.85 -13.76
CA GLU A 47 -1.60 -14.60 -15.13
C GLU A 47 -2.99 -13.96 -15.18
N GLU A 48 -3.98 -14.52 -14.47
CA GLU A 48 -5.35 -13.98 -14.46
C GLU A 48 -5.44 -12.60 -13.81
N VAL A 49 -4.73 -12.38 -12.70
CA VAL A 49 -4.72 -11.07 -12.02
C VAL A 49 -4.06 -10.01 -12.91
N LYS A 50 -2.94 -10.35 -13.55
CA LYS A 50 -2.26 -9.47 -14.49
C LYS A 50 -3.12 -9.17 -15.72
N GLU A 51 -3.79 -10.18 -16.27
CA GLU A 51 -4.71 -10.02 -17.42
C GLU A 51 -5.92 -9.15 -17.05
N PHE A 52 -6.50 -9.36 -15.87
CA PHE A 52 -7.60 -8.55 -15.36
C PHE A 52 -7.24 -7.06 -15.33
N PHE A 53 -6.10 -6.67 -14.76
CA PHE A 53 -5.74 -5.25 -14.72
C PHE A 53 -5.26 -4.71 -16.06
N ASN A 54 -4.65 -5.53 -16.92
CA ASN A 54 -4.25 -5.10 -18.27
C ASN A 54 -5.46 -4.81 -19.17
N THR A 55 -6.54 -5.59 -19.03
CA THR A 55 -7.78 -5.42 -19.80
C THR A 55 -8.69 -4.35 -19.21
N THR A 56 -8.67 -4.21 -17.88
CA THR A 56 -9.45 -3.20 -17.16
C THR A 56 -8.72 -1.85 -17.15
N THR A 57 -8.53 -1.29 -18.34
CA THR A 57 -7.88 0.02 -18.56
C THR A 57 -8.31 1.07 -17.53
N SER A 58 -7.36 1.55 -16.72
CA SER A 58 -7.52 2.73 -15.86
C SER A 58 -8.46 2.61 -14.64
N THR A 59 -8.69 1.41 -14.11
CA THR A 59 -9.48 1.27 -12.88
C THR A 59 -8.64 1.59 -11.65
N ALA A 60 -8.53 2.89 -11.35
CA ALA A 60 -8.07 3.32 -10.04
C ALA A 60 -9.18 3.04 -9.02
N ILE A 61 -8.87 2.25 -8.00
CA ILE A 61 -9.77 2.04 -6.86
C ILE A 61 -9.60 3.24 -5.94
N LYS A 62 -10.72 3.85 -5.52
CA LYS A 62 -10.73 5.09 -4.73
C LYS A 62 -11.42 4.86 -3.40
N CYS A 63 -10.84 5.43 -2.35
CA CYS A 63 -11.43 5.53 -1.03
C CYS A 63 -11.20 6.96 -0.50
N ASP A 64 -12.29 7.71 -0.37
CA ASP A 64 -12.24 9.16 -0.12
C ASP A 64 -11.33 9.88 -1.15
N ASP A 65 -10.30 10.58 -0.68
CA ASP A 65 -9.29 11.21 -1.52
C ASP A 65 -8.14 10.27 -1.92
N ASN A 66 -8.05 9.09 -1.30
CA ASN A 66 -6.98 8.13 -1.52
C ASN A 66 -7.30 7.24 -2.72
N LEU A 67 -6.28 6.79 -3.43
CA LEU A 67 -6.46 5.89 -4.57
C LEU A 67 -5.35 4.87 -4.67
N VAL A 68 -5.64 3.75 -5.32
CA VAL A 68 -4.65 2.80 -5.80
C VAL A 68 -4.86 2.57 -7.28
N LYS A 69 -3.77 2.62 -8.06
CA LYS A 69 -3.77 2.41 -9.50
C LYS A 69 -2.75 1.35 -9.87
N TYR A 70 -3.08 0.52 -10.85
CA TYR A 70 -2.16 -0.47 -11.38
C TYR A 70 -1.28 0.15 -12.48
N ILE A 71 0.02 -0.18 -12.44
CA ILE A 71 1.03 0.24 -13.42
C ILE A 71 1.39 -0.98 -14.26
N ASN A 72 0.89 -1.02 -15.49
CA ASN A 72 1.05 -2.15 -16.41
C ASN A 72 2.53 -2.46 -16.70
N ASP A 73 3.36 -1.44 -16.87
CA ASP A 73 4.76 -1.60 -17.29
C ASP A 73 5.61 -2.33 -16.22
N SER A 74 5.29 -2.12 -14.94
CA SER A 74 6.03 -2.69 -13.81
C SER A 74 5.26 -3.79 -13.06
N ASN A 75 4.04 -4.13 -13.47
CA ASN A 75 3.17 -5.08 -12.75
C ASN A 75 3.03 -4.74 -11.25
N CYS A 76 2.92 -3.45 -10.93
CA CYS A 76 2.89 -2.95 -9.55
C CYS A 76 1.65 -2.09 -9.31
N PHE A 77 1.31 -1.89 -8.04
CA PHE A 77 0.26 -0.96 -7.62
C PHE A 77 0.86 0.29 -7.01
N LEU A 78 0.46 1.48 -7.48
CA LEU A 78 0.79 2.75 -6.85
C LEU A 78 -0.40 3.24 -6.05
N ALA A 79 -0.25 3.31 -4.73
CA ALA A 79 -1.21 3.92 -3.84
C ALA A 79 -0.82 5.38 -3.57
N GLU A 80 -1.77 6.31 -3.71
CA GLU A 80 -1.62 7.71 -3.34
C GLU A 80 -2.52 8.02 -2.14
N TYR A 81 -1.92 8.57 -1.09
CA TYR A 81 -2.59 8.92 0.15
C TYR A 81 -2.70 10.43 0.33
N TYR A 82 -3.87 10.87 0.77
CA TYR A 82 -4.20 12.26 0.99
C TYR A 82 -4.72 12.43 2.43
N VAL A 83 -4.13 13.37 3.15
CA VAL A 83 -4.51 13.73 4.53
C VAL A 83 -4.96 15.18 4.51
N ASN A 84 -6.19 15.45 4.95
CA ASN A 84 -6.81 16.78 4.89
C ASN A 84 -6.81 17.36 3.46
N HIS A 85 -7.22 16.57 2.47
CA HIS A 85 -7.26 16.94 1.05
C HIS A 85 -5.91 17.35 0.43
N LYS A 86 -4.79 17.07 1.11
CA LYS A 86 -3.44 17.34 0.62
C LYS A 86 -2.69 16.03 0.46
N PHE A 87 -1.92 15.93 -0.63
CA PHE A 87 -1.03 14.81 -0.84
C PHE A 87 -0.12 14.62 0.37
N TYR A 88 -0.08 13.40 0.89
CA TYR A 88 0.71 13.04 2.05
C TYR A 88 1.87 12.13 1.65
N LYS A 89 1.55 11.02 0.97
CA LYS A 89 2.51 9.97 0.62
C LYS A 89 2.01 9.17 -0.56
N GLU A 90 2.92 8.62 -1.34
CA GLU A 90 2.66 7.56 -2.30
C GLU A 90 3.49 6.32 -1.96
N GLU A 91 2.92 5.13 -2.19
CA GLU A 91 3.53 3.84 -1.89
C GLU A 91 3.40 2.92 -3.10
N LEU A 92 4.50 2.30 -3.50
CA LEU A 92 4.56 1.33 -4.58
C LEU A 92 4.55 -0.08 -3.99
N TYR A 93 3.63 -0.89 -4.48
CA TYR A 93 3.40 -2.25 -4.02
C TYR A 93 3.66 -3.25 -5.13
N GLU A 94 4.49 -4.23 -4.82
CA GLU A 94 4.49 -5.51 -5.53
C GLU A 94 3.45 -6.43 -4.92
N TYR A 95 2.98 -7.40 -5.69
CA TYR A 95 2.13 -8.47 -5.19
C TYR A 95 2.71 -9.83 -5.53
N LYS A 96 2.40 -10.82 -4.68
CA LYS A 96 2.71 -12.23 -4.91
C LYS A 96 1.48 -13.05 -4.60
N ILE A 97 1.30 -14.13 -5.36
CA ILE A 97 0.21 -15.07 -5.15
C ILE A 97 0.78 -16.35 -4.57
N ILE A 98 0.30 -16.72 -3.39
CA ILE A 98 0.71 -17.93 -2.68
C ILE A 98 -0.56 -18.66 -2.29
N ASN A 99 -0.72 -19.91 -2.76
CA ASN A 99 -1.88 -20.76 -2.45
C ASN A 99 -3.24 -20.09 -2.72
N GLY A 100 -3.36 -19.31 -3.80
CA GLY A 100 -4.60 -18.62 -4.17
C GLY A 100 -4.94 -17.40 -3.29
N SER A 101 -3.98 -16.91 -2.49
CA SER A 101 -4.09 -15.67 -1.73
C SER A 101 -3.09 -14.63 -2.25
N ILE A 102 -3.51 -13.37 -2.30
CA ILE A 102 -2.70 -12.24 -2.76
C ILE A 102 -2.01 -11.60 -1.57
N PHE A 103 -0.71 -11.36 -1.69
CA PHE A 103 0.11 -10.72 -0.67
C PHE A 103 0.76 -9.48 -1.26
N TYR A 104 0.51 -8.32 -0.64
CA TYR A 104 1.09 -7.04 -1.05
C TYR A 104 2.33 -6.72 -0.23
N GLY A 105 3.40 -6.32 -0.91
CA GLY A 105 4.63 -5.84 -0.29
C GLY A 105 4.94 -4.43 -0.76
N CYS A 106 5.05 -3.48 0.17
CA CYS A 106 5.51 -2.12 -0.14
C CYS A 106 7.00 -2.17 -0.49
N ILE A 107 7.35 -1.82 -1.72
CA ILE A 107 8.75 -1.85 -2.22
C ILE A 107 9.40 -0.48 -2.29
N ASP A 108 8.61 0.58 -2.47
CA ASP A 108 9.10 1.95 -2.48
C ASP A 108 8.04 2.92 -1.96
N TYR A 109 8.45 4.09 -1.50
CA TYR A 109 7.55 5.14 -1.06
C TYR A 109 8.14 6.55 -1.23
N SER A 110 7.27 7.52 -1.43
CA SER A 110 7.67 8.93 -1.54
C SER A 110 6.71 9.86 -0.82
N TYR A 111 7.25 10.87 -0.13
CA TYR A 111 6.49 12.01 0.41
C TYR A 111 6.36 13.17 -0.58
N LYS A 112 6.81 12.95 -1.83
CA LYS A 112 6.65 13.88 -2.95
C LYS A 112 5.83 13.19 -4.03
N LYS A 113 4.78 13.85 -4.52
CA LYS A 113 3.93 13.34 -5.58
C LYS A 113 4.73 13.12 -6.87
N GLY A 114 4.62 11.92 -7.44
CA GLY A 114 5.40 11.49 -8.61
C GLY A 114 6.90 11.38 -8.33
N GLY A 115 7.28 11.09 -7.09
CA GLY A 115 8.65 10.83 -6.69
C GLY A 115 9.11 9.42 -7.03
N ILE A 116 8.16 8.46 -7.08
CA ILE A 116 8.40 7.10 -7.54
C ILE A 116 8.43 7.09 -9.08
N LYS A 117 9.54 6.58 -9.65
CA LYS A 117 9.80 6.54 -11.09
C LYS A 117 9.83 5.11 -11.62
#